data_AF-A0A8C1LXI2-F1
#
_entry.id   AF-A0A8C1LXI2-F1
#
_cell.length_a   1.000
_cell.length_b   1.000
_cell.length_c   1.000
_cell.angle_alpha   90.00
_cell.angle_beta   90.00
_cell.angle_gamma   90.00
#
_symmetry.space_group_name_H-M   'P 1'
#
loop_
_entity.id
_entity.type
_entity.pdbx_description
1 polymer ?
#
loop_
_entity_poly.entity_id
_entity_poly.type
_entity_poly.pdbx_seq_one_letter_code
_entity_poly.pdbx_strand_id
1 'polypeptide(L)'
;MHNSSYSRATLGLETKKIHKAKKGKGCGYYMRIVFFFSSLIQSLIIASLVLFLVYGQPEKTAEEKRVEDLELAFNKLSTDNTQLRKDKADLTGALKAKTGEKEAADKEIAKLKNDLNLTTIKSSNLQKSLALCEASKPKVPSTRFPSPPCPPINNNQNSEIKSLNNLLEQQKGLYEILKSNFSQRVQYLKMDLDNAVKDKNEYHSQVIQLSQENTNLKSQFEVYTKKCKEDFAESLKGIQTVTSAFLTKIDNFFTNSVTFHLTCPKQEEQMGRIRSNCSSLSRQVEDKFQSYLDNVGAKVASIQKQSSRLEVQNAGLTSELDKCKADREKEAAESNKKLQDAQQKYDNELKQLLEEKSRLRNDKDQLEARLRNG
;
A
#
# COMPACT_ATOMS: atom_id res chain seq x y z
N MET A 1 -26.04 -58.24 123.47
CA MET A 1 -26.73 -57.51 122.38
C MET A 1 -25.73 -57.20 121.28
N HIS A 2 -26.09 -57.54 120.03
CA HIS A 2 -25.52 -57.11 118.74
C HIS A 2 -24.28 -57.86 118.15
N ASN A 3 -24.60 -58.98 117.48
CA ASN A 3 -24.40 -59.34 116.06
C ASN A 3 -23.10 -59.07 115.27
N SER A 4 -22.60 -60.20 114.71
CA SER A 4 -22.18 -60.52 113.33
C SER A 4 -20.92 -59.83 112.74
N SER A 5 -19.84 -60.59 112.49
CA SER A 5 -19.49 -61.33 111.24
C SER A 5 -18.49 -60.49 110.42
N TYR A 6 -17.26 -60.92 110.10
CA TYR A 6 -16.92 -62.07 109.24
C TYR A 6 -15.47 -62.55 109.42
N SER A 7 -15.28 -63.80 109.02
CA SER A 7 -14.11 -64.67 109.18
C SER A 7 -12.84 -64.26 108.44
N ARG A 8 -11.71 -64.36 109.17
CA ARG A 8 -10.38 -64.59 108.60
C ARG A 8 -10.26 -66.03 108.13
N ALA A 9 -9.73 -66.23 106.93
CA ALA A 9 -9.03 -67.45 106.56
C ALA A 9 -7.73 -67.08 105.84
N THR A 10 -6.67 -66.97 106.63
CA THR A 10 -5.28 -67.02 106.18
C THR A 10 -4.78 -68.43 106.47
N LEU A 11 -4.59 -69.27 105.45
CA LEU A 11 -3.67 -70.41 105.54
C LEU A 11 -3.32 -70.94 104.15
N GLY A 12 -2.03 -71.17 103.92
CA GLY A 12 -1.55 -72.17 102.97
C GLY A 12 -0.89 -71.64 101.70
N LEU A 13 0.37 -71.23 101.82
CA LEU A 13 1.30 -71.02 100.72
C LEU A 13 1.76 -72.35 100.11
N GLU A 14 2.18 -72.28 98.84
CA GLU A 14 3.00 -73.24 98.06
C GLU A 14 2.25 -74.48 97.54
N THR A 15 2.22 -74.75 96.23
CA THR A 15 3.43 -75.13 95.50
C THR A 15 3.21 -75.03 93.98
N LYS A 16 4.33 -74.79 93.27
CA LYS A 16 4.63 -75.12 91.87
C LYS A 16 4.59 -73.97 90.86
N LYS A 17 5.72 -73.25 90.85
CA LYS A 17 6.29 -72.68 89.63
C LYS A 17 6.38 -73.77 88.56
N ILE A 18 5.60 -73.62 87.49
CA ILE A 18 5.91 -74.16 86.18
C ILE A 18 6.26 -72.97 85.29
N HIS A 19 7.45 -73.02 84.72
CA HIS A 19 8.12 -71.94 84.04
C HIS A 19 7.49 -71.60 82.66
N LYS A 20 7.33 -70.28 82.44
CA LYS A 20 7.43 -69.52 81.17
C LYS A 20 6.42 -69.81 80.04
N ALA A 21 5.29 -69.10 80.04
CA ALA A 21 4.55 -68.75 78.83
C ALA A 21 5.12 -67.46 78.19
N LYS A 22 5.31 -67.47 76.87
CA LYS A 22 5.90 -66.38 76.07
C LYS A 22 5.07 -65.08 76.19
N LYS A 23 5.75 -63.94 76.35
CA LYS A 23 5.21 -62.57 76.24
C LYS A 23 4.53 -62.38 74.86
N GLY A 24 3.23 -62.65 74.78
CA GLY A 24 2.40 -62.32 73.62
C GLY A 24 1.99 -60.84 73.67
N LYS A 25 2.24 -60.09 72.59
CA LYS A 25 1.79 -58.71 72.44
C LYS A 25 0.27 -58.65 72.58
N GLY A 26 -0.24 -57.87 73.54
CA GLY A 26 -1.67 -57.77 73.84
C GLY A 26 -2.47 -57.24 72.65
N CYS A 27 -3.69 -57.74 72.50
CA CYS A 27 -4.68 -57.41 71.46
C CYS A 27 -4.81 -55.89 71.17
N GLY A 28 -4.63 -55.02 72.17
CA GLY A 28 -4.65 -53.56 72.02
C GLY A 28 -3.55 -52.96 71.14
N TYR A 29 -2.39 -53.62 71.00
CA TYR A 29 -1.32 -53.16 70.10
C TYR A 29 -1.73 -53.29 68.63
N TYR A 30 -2.38 -54.39 68.25
CA TYR A 30 -2.84 -54.61 66.89
C TYR A 30 -4.03 -53.72 66.53
N MET A 31 -4.92 -53.40 67.47
CA MET A 31 -6.02 -52.44 67.23
C MET A 31 -5.51 -51.03 66.91
N ARG A 32 -4.48 -50.54 67.62
CA ARG A 32 -3.88 -49.22 67.31
C ARG A 32 -3.20 -49.21 65.93
N ILE A 33 -2.57 -50.32 65.55
CA ILE A 33 -1.94 -50.48 64.24
C ILE A 33 -3.00 -50.47 63.13
N VAL A 34 -4.12 -51.17 63.30
CA VAL A 34 -5.22 -51.19 62.31
C VAL A 34 -5.83 -49.80 62.13
N PHE A 35 -6.03 -49.04 63.20
CA PHE A 35 -6.51 -47.66 63.10
C PHE A 35 -5.52 -46.73 62.38
N PHE A 36 -4.21 -46.90 62.63
CA PHE A 36 -3.18 -46.13 61.94
C PHE A 36 -3.14 -46.43 60.44
N PHE A 37 -3.18 -47.72 60.05
CA PHE A 37 -3.22 -48.10 58.64
C PHE A 37 -4.53 -47.66 57.96
N SER A 38 -5.67 -47.72 58.66
CA SER A 38 -6.95 -47.23 58.11
C SER A 38 -6.91 -45.72 57.85
N SER A 39 -6.40 -44.93 58.80
CA SER A 39 -6.23 -43.48 58.64
C SER A 39 -5.21 -43.13 57.55
N LEU A 40 -4.14 -43.91 57.42
CA LEU A 40 -3.12 -43.72 56.39
C LEU A 40 -3.64 -44.05 54.99
N ILE A 41 -4.38 -45.14 54.84
CA ILE A 41 -5.05 -45.49 53.57
C ILE A 41 -6.07 -44.41 53.20
N GLN A 42 -6.86 -43.92 54.17
CA GLN A 42 -7.79 -42.81 53.94
C GLN A 42 -7.08 -41.53 53.47
N SER A 43 -5.95 -41.17 54.09
CA SER A 43 -5.16 -40.01 53.68
C SER A 43 -4.57 -40.17 52.27
N LEU A 44 -4.06 -41.36 51.92
CA LEU A 44 -3.56 -41.66 50.58
C LEU A 44 -4.66 -41.59 49.51
N ILE A 45 -5.88 -42.03 49.83
CA ILE A 45 -7.01 -41.92 48.92
C ILE A 45 -7.36 -40.45 48.68
N ILE A 46 -7.43 -39.62 49.74
CA ILE A 46 -7.69 -38.18 49.60
C ILE A 46 -6.60 -37.50 48.77
N ALA A 47 -5.33 -37.78 49.04
CA ALA A 47 -4.22 -37.24 48.27
C ALA A 47 -4.27 -37.66 46.79
N SER A 48 -4.63 -38.92 46.51
CA SER A 48 -4.78 -39.43 45.14
C SER A 48 -5.94 -38.76 44.40
N LEU A 49 -7.08 -38.54 45.07
CA LEU A 49 -8.23 -37.83 44.48
C LEU A 49 -7.91 -36.35 44.22
N VAL A 50 -7.18 -35.69 45.11
CA VAL A 50 -6.74 -34.30 44.91
C VAL A 50 -5.74 -34.21 43.76
N LEU A 51 -4.77 -35.14 43.68
CA LEU A 51 -3.86 -35.23 42.52
C LEU A 51 -4.62 -35.49 41.22
N PHE A 52 -5.65 -36.33 41.26
CA PHE A 52 -6.52 -36.57 40.10
C PHE A 52 -7.38 -35.34 39.75
N LEU A 53 -7.73 -34.49 40.72
CA LEU A 53 -8.51 -33.27 40.46
C LEU A 53 -7.63 -32.12 39.95
N VAL A 54 -6.38 -32.02 40.44
CA VAL A 54 -5.40 -31.00 40.04
C VAL A 54 -4.72 -31.36 38.71
N TYR A 55 -4.47 -32.65 38.44
CA TYR A 55 -3.74 -33.12 37.26
C TYR A 55 -4.56 -33.99 36.30
N GLY A 56 -5.79 -34.37 36.65
CA GLY A 56 -6.64 -35.23 35.82
C GLY A 56 -7.57 -34.49 34.87
N GLN A 57 -7.32 -33.21 34.56
CA GLN A 57 -7.88 -32.65 33.33
C GLN A 57 -7.26 -33.39 32.15
N PRO A 58 -8.04 -34.13 31.34
CA PRO A 58 -7.46 -34.94 30.27
C PRO A 58 -6.85 -34.01 29.23
N GLU A 59 -5.56 -34.17 28.93
CA GLU A 59 -4.84 -33.50 27.83
C GLU A 59 -5.58 -33.59 26.48
N LYS A 60 -6.53 -34.51 26.35
CA LYS A 60 -7.40 -34.70 25.18
C LYS A 60 -8.13 -33.45 24.74
N THR A 61 -8.66 -32.61 25.63
CA THR A 61 -9.40 -31.40 25.22
C THR A 61 -8.50 -30.29 24.67
N ALA A 62 -7.25 -30.22 25.11
CA ALA A 62 -6.29 -29.25 24.58
C ALA A 62 -5.72 -29.73 23.24
N GLU A 63 -5.43 -31.02 23.10
CA GLU A 63 -4.97 -31.60 21.84
C GLU A 63 -6.05 -31.63 20.76
N GLU A 64 -7.29 -32.02 21.08
CA GLU A 64 -8.42 -32.00 20.13
C GLU A 64 -8.69 -30.59 19.62
N LYS A 65 -8.68 -29.58 20.51
CA LYS A 65 -8.85 -28.18 20.10
C LYS A 65 -7.70 -27.70 19.21
N ARG A 66 -6.46 -28.12 19.50
CA ARG A 66 -5.31 -27.78 18.65
C ARG A 66 -5.40 -28.44 17.27
N VAL A 67 -5.94 -29.65 17.18
CA VAL A 67 -6.17 -30.33 15.89
C VAL A 67 -7.26 -29.62 15.10
N GLU A 68 -8.35 -29.22 15.73
CA GLU A 68 -9.44 -28.45 15.10
C GLU A 68 -8.96 -27.08 14.59
N ASP A 69 -8.17 -26.35 15.40
CA ASP A 69 -7.55 -25.09 14.99
C ASP A 69 -6.58 -25.29 13.80
N LEU A 70 -5.83 -26.41 13.78
CA LEU A 70 -4.94 -26.75 12.68
C LEU A 70 -5.72 -27.07 11.39
N GLU A 71 -6.81 -27.80 11.50
CA GLU A 71 -7.67 -28.18 10.38
C GLU A 71 -8.35 -26.94 9.76
N LEU A 72 -8.85 -26.03 10.59
CA LEU A 72 -9.38 -24.73 10.14
C LEU A 72 -8.31 -23.88 9.44
N ALA A 73 -7.11 -23.79 10.01
CA ALA A 73 -6.00 -23.06 9.41
C ALA A 73 -5.57 -23.68 8.07
N PHE A 74 -5.52 -25.02 8.00
CA PHE A 74 -5.18 -25.74 6.77
C PHE A 74 -6.24 -25.52 5.68
N ASN A 75 -7.53 -25.64 6.02
CA ASN A 75 -8.63 -25.43 5.08
C ASN A 75 -8.66 -23.99 4.54
N LYS A 76 -8.40 -23.00 5.42
CA LYS A 76 -8.26 -21.60 5.02
C LYS A 76 -7.06 -21.42 4.08
N LEU A 77 -5.90 -21.92 4.45
CA LEU A 77 -4.69 -21.79 3.64
C LEU A 77 -4.82 -22.50 2.29
N SER A 78 -5.47 -23.65 2.26
CA SER A 78 -5.78 -24.39 1.04
C SER A 78 -6.69 -23.57 0.12
N THR A 79 -7.75 -22.99 0.66
CA THR A 79 -8.66 -22.10 -0.08
C THR A 79 -7.91 -20.89 -0.65
N ASP A 80 -7.14 -20.19 0.19
CA ASP A 80 -6.34 -19.04 -0.21
C ASP A 80 -5.33 -19.42 -1.31
N ASN A 81 -4.68 -20.60 -1.21
CA ASN A 81 -3.76 -21.08 -2.23
C ASN A 81 -4.47 -21.35 -3.57
N THR A 82 -5.66 -21.95 -3.53
CA THR A 82 -6.44 -22.17 -4.77
C THR A 82 -6.87 -20.86 -5.41
N GLN A 83 -7.25 -19.85 -4.61
CA GLN A 83 -7.60 -18.53 -5.12
C GLN A 83 -6.39 -17.82 -5.73
N LEU A 84 -5.24 -17.81 -5.03
CA LEU A 84 -4.00 -17.22 -5.54
C LEU A 84 -3.53 -17.88 -6.84
N ARG A 85 -3.76 -19.20 -7.01
CA ARG A 85 -3.46 -19.89 -8.26
C ARG A 85 -4.37 -19.44 -9.40
N LYS A 86 -5.66 -19.20 -9.14
CA LYS A 86 -6.59 -18.64 -10.13
C LYS A 86 -6.19 -17.21 -10.50
N ASP A 87 -5.98 -16.35 -9.51
CA ASP A 87 -5.58 -14.96 -9.73
C ASP A 87 -4.27 -14.88 -10.51
N LYS A 88 -3.30 -15.75 -10.22
CA LYS A 88 -2.06 -15.86 -10.99
C LYS A 88 -2.33 -16.24 -12.45
N ALA A 89 -3.21 -17.21 -12.70
CA ALA A 89 -3.55 -17.62 -14.06
C ALA A 89 -4.24 -16.48 -14.82
N ASP A 90 -5.19 -15.80 -14.19
CA ASP A 90 -5.94 -14.68 -14.77
C ASP A 90 -5.02 -13.48 -15.07
N LEU A 91 -4.16 -13.10 -14.12
CA LEU A 91 -3.17 -12.04 -14.31
C LEU A 91 -2.16 -12.41 -15.40
N THR A 92 -1.73 -13.67 -15.48
CA THR A 92 -0.83 -14.13 -16.54
C THR A 92 -1.52 -14.06 -17.91
N GLY A 93 -2.80 -14.43 -17.99
CA GLY A 93 -3.61 -14.30 -19.19
C GLY A 93 -3.77 -12.85 -19.64
N ALA A 94 -4.12 -11.96 -18.71
CA ALA A 94 -4.25 -10.53 -18.96
C ALA A 94 -2.93 -9.90 -19.43
N LEU A 95 -1.81 -10.29 -18.81
CA LEU A 95 -0.48 -9.82 -19.20
C LEU A 95 -0.14 -10.27 -20.62
N LYS A 96 -0.38 -11.53 -20.96
CA LYS A 96 -0.16 -12.05 -22.33
C LYS A 96 -1.02 -11.32 -23.37
N ALA A 97 -2.29 -11.04 -23.05
CA ALA A 97 -3.17 -10.27 -23.91
C ALA A 97 -2.66 -8.84 -24.12
N LYS A 98 -2.28 -8.14 -23.04
CA LYS A 98 -1.74 -6.78 -23.10
C LYS A 98 -0.41 -6.70 -23.83
N THR A 99 0.47 -7.69 -23.69
CA THR A 99 1.71 -7.77 -24.47
C THR A 99 1.39 -7.92 -25.97
N GLY A 100 0.42 -8.75 -26.34
CA GLY A 100 -0.02 -8.90 -27.74
C GLY A 100 -0.62 -7.62 -28.32
N GLU A 101 -1.47 -6.91 -27.56
CA GLU A 101 -2.01 -5.60 -27.96
C GLU A 101 -0.90 -4.57 -28.16
N LYS A 102 0.09 -4.54 -27.25
CA LYS A 102 1.26 -3.66 -27.39
C LYS A 102 2.06 -3.97 -28.65
N GLU A 103 2.36 -5.24 -28.92
CA GLU A 103 3.08 -5.64 -30.13
C GLU A 103 2.32 -5.28 -31.42
N ALA A 104 0.98 -5.37 -31.41
CA ALA A 104 0.15 -4.94 -32.53
C ALA A 104 0.20 -3.42 -32.73
N ALA A 105 0.09 -2.65 -31.64
CA ALA A 105 0.20 -1.20 -31.67
C ALA A 105 1.59 -0.74 -32.15
N ASP A 106 2.67 -1.37 -31.68
CA ASP A 106 4.04 -1.07 -32.10
C ASP A 106 4.24 -1.32 -33.62
N LYS A 107 3.62 -2.38 -34.16
CA LYS A 107 3.61 -2.64 -35.62
C LYS A 107 2.84 -1.56 -36.39
N GLU A 108 1.71 -1.10 -35.87
CA GLU A 108 0.92 -0.04 -36.49
C GLU A 108 1.67 1.29 -36.48
N ILE A 109 2.31 1.65 -35.36
CA ILE A 109 3.18 2.83 -35.26
C ILE A 109 4.33 2.76 -36.27
N ALA A 110 4.98 1.60 -36.41
CA ALA A 110 6.04 1.41 -37.39
C ALA A 110 5.55 1.61 -38.83
N LYS A 111 4.34 1.12 -39.15
CA LYS A 111 3.71 1.32 -40.45
C LYS A 111 3.40 2.80 -40.71
N LEU A 112 2.75 3.48 -39.75
CA LEU A 112 2.44 4.91 -39.85
C LEU A 112 3.71 5.76 -40.02
N LYS A 113 4.80 5.41 -39.34
CA LYS A 113 6.09 6.09 -39.50
C LYS A 113 6.66 5.93 -40.91
N ASN A 114 6.53 4.75 -41.51
CA ASN A 114 6.95 4.51 -42.89
C ASN A 114 6.09 5.29 -43.90
N ASP A 115 4.76 5.29 -43.71
CA ASP A 115 3.83 6.03 -44.56
C ASP A 115 4.04 7.54 -44.48
N LEU A 116 4.35 8.05 -43.27
CA LEU A 116 4.73 9.45 -43.05
C LEU A 116 6.01 9.80 -43.81
N ASN A 117 7.06 8.99 -43.67
CA ASN A 117 8.33 9.21 -44.39
C ASN A 117 8.12 9.22 -45.91
N LEU A 118 7.32 8.29 -46.44
CA LEU A 118 6.98 8.25 -47.87
C LEU A 118 6.23 9.52 -48.31
N THR A 119 5.30 10.00 -47.48
CA THR A 119 4.53 11.21 -47.73
C THR A 119 5.42 12.46 -47.70
N THR A 120 6.35 12.54 -46.76
CA THR A 120 7.34 13.63 -46.69
C THR A 120 8.21 13.68 -47.94
N ILE A 121 8.67 12.52 -48.44
CA ILE A 121 9.44 12.44 -49.70
C ILE A 121 8.60 12.94 -50.88
N LYS A 122 7.35 12.48 -51.01
CA LYS A 122 6.43 12.92 -52.08
C LYS A 122 6.15 14.43 -52.00
N SER A 123 5.93 14.95 -50.80
CA SER A 123 5.71 16.38 -50.56
C SER A 123 6.93 17.21 -50.96
N SER A 124 8.15 16.77 -50.60
CA SER A 124 9.38 17.44 -50.99
C SER A 124 9.56 17.48 -52.52
N ASN A 125 9.25 16.37 -53.20
CA ASN A 125 9.32 16.30 -54.66
C ASN A 125 8.29 17.21 -55.35
N LEU A 126 7.06 17.26 -54.83
CA LEU A 126 6.04 18.20 -55.29
C LEU A 126 6.50 19.65 -55.11
N GLN A 127 7.07 19.98 -53.96
CA GLN A 127 7.57 21.32 -53.67
C GLN A 127 8.71 21.73 -54.63
N LYS A 128 9.63 20.80 -54.95
CA LYS A 128 10.66 21.02 -55.98
C LYS A 128 10.07 21.23 -57.37
N SER A 129 9.07 20.43 -57.76
CA SER A 129 8.38 20.58 -59.05
C SER A 129 7.64 21.92 -59.15
N LEU A 130 7.06 22.38 -58.04
CA LEU A 130 6.34 23.65 -57.96
C LEU A 130 7.31 24.84 -58.07
N ALA A 131 8.46 24.76 -57.40
CA ALA A 131 9.54 25.74 -57.53
C ALA A 131 10.11 25.82 -58.96
N LEU A 132 10.27 24.67 -59.65
CA LEU A 132 10.66 24.63 -61.05
C LEU A 132 9.61 25.27 -61.98
N CYS A 133 8.34 25.02 -61.71
CA CYS A 133 7.23 25.62 -62.45
C CYS A 133 7.16 27.14 -62.25
N GLU A 134 7.38 27.63 -61.02
CA GLU A 134 7.46 29.06 -60.73
C GLU A 134 8.69 29.73 -61.37
N ALA A 135 9.82 29.05 -61.42
CA ALA A 135 11.03 29.52 -62.11
C ALA A 135 10.87 29.56 -63.64
N SER A 136 9.98 28.74 -64.21
CA SER A 136 9.70 28.68 -65.65
C SER A 136 8.66 29.70 -66.15
N LYS A 137 8.09 30.54 -65.29
CA LYS A 137 7.18 31.62 -65.71
C LYS A 137 7.93 32.59 -66.65
N PRO A 138 7.55 32.72 -67.94
CA PRO A 138 8.15 33.71 -68.80
C PRO A 138 7.78 35.10 -68.28
N LYS A 139 8.79 35.92 -67.95
CA LYS A 139 8.64 37.37 -67.82
C LYS A 139 8.30 37.90 -69.22
N VAL A 140 7.01 38.09 -69.49
CA VAL A 140 6.53 38.67 -70.75
C VAL A 140 7.05 40.12 -70.83
N PRO A 141 7.89 40.48 -71.81
CA PRO A 141 8.20 41.87 -72.08
C PRO A 141 6.98 42.48 -72.79
N SER A 142 6.47 43.57 -72.21
CA SER A 142 5.47 44.44 -72.83
C SER A 142 6.01 44.96 -74.16
N THR A 143 5.65 44.29 -75.26
CA THR A 143 5.97 44.74 -76.62
C THR A 143 4.65 44.94 -77.35
N ARG A 144 4.35 46.19 -77.67
CA ARG A 144 3.22 46.57 -78.53
C ARG A 144 3.47 45.97 -79.91
N PHE A 145 2.58 45.10 -80.35
CA PHE A 145 2.44 44.74 -81.76
C PHE A 145 1.03 45.06 -82.25
N PRO A 146 0.86 45.44 -83.52
CA PRO A 146 -0.43 45.88 -84.05
C PRO A 146 -1.41 44.72 -84.19
N SER A 147 -2.68 45.03 -83.97
CA SER A 147 -3.85 44.16 -84.13
C SER A 147 -3.92 43.46 -85.49
N PRO A 148 -4.22 42.15 -85.55
CA PRO A 148 -4.64 41.50 -86.79
C PRO A 148 -6.13 41.75 -87.07
N PRO A 149 -6.59 41.68 -88.34
CA PRO A 149 -7.97 41.96 -88.73
C PRO A 149 -8.92 40.85 -88.27
N CYS A 150 -10.07 41.24 -87.71
CA CYS A 150 -11.15 40.34 -87.34
C CYS A 150 -11.72 39.59 -88.56
N PRO A 151 -12.00 38.27 -88.44
CA PRO A 151 -12.81 37.56 -89.43
C PRO A 151 -14.30 37.88 -89.24
N PRO A 152 -15.11 37.72 -90.30
CA PRO A 152 -16.50 38.17 -90.32
C PRO A 152 -17.37 37.37 -89.35
N ILE A 153 -18.31 38.11 -88.75
CA ILE A 153 -19.34 37.67 -87.83
C ILE A 153 -20.09 36.47 -88.41
N ASN A 154 -19.93 35.31 -87.78
CA ASN A 154 -20.77 34.14 -88.00
C ASN A 154 -21.72 34.00 -86.82
N ASN A 155 -23.01 33.93 -87.11
CA ASN A 155 -24.13 33.95 -86.16
C ASN A 155 -24.20 32.66 -85.32
N ASN A 156 -23.30 32.49 -84.35
CA ASN A 156 -23.38 31.40 -83.37
C ASN A 156 -22.98 31.80 -81.94
N GLN A 157 -23.14 33.09 -81.60
CA GLN A 157 -22.86 33.64 -80.27
C GLN A 157 -23.58 32.89 -79.13
N ASN A 158 -24.75 32.29 -79.39
CA ASN A 158 -25.51 31.54 -78.39
C ASN A 158 -24.84 30.23 -77.94
N SER A 159 -23.98 29.62 -78.77
CA SER A 159 -23.34 28.34 -78.44
C SER A 159 -22.06 28.50 -77.59
N GLU A 160 -21.25 29.52 -77.89
CA GLU A 160 -20.04 29.86 -77.12
C GLU A 160 -20.37 30.45 -75.75
N ILE A 161 -21.39 31.32 -75.67
CA ILE A 161 -21.85 31.86 -74.38
C ILE A 161 -22.39 30.74 -73.48
N LYS A 162 -23.08 29.74 -74.07
CA LYS A 162 -23.58 28.57 -73.32
C LYS A 162 -22.46 27.66 -72.84
N SER A 163 -21.42 27.46 -73.65
CA SER A 163 -20.18 26.76 -73.29
C SER A 163 -19.44 27.45 -72.13
N LEU A 164 -19.23 28.76 -72.20
CA LEU A 164 -18.59 29.55 -71.15
C LEU A 164 -19.40 29.56 -69.84
N ASN A 165 -20.73 29.65 -69.93
CA ASN A 165 -21.59 29.55 -68.74
C ASN A 165 -21.54 28.16 -68.09
N ASN A 166 -21.52 27.09 -68.89
CA ASN A 166 -21.34 25.73 -68.36
C ASN A 166 -19.98 25.57 -67.68
N LEU A 167 -18.91 26.12 -68.25
CA LEU A 167 -17.58 26.08 -67.65
C LEU A 167 -17.53 26.87 -66.34
N LEU A 168 -18.18 28.04 -66.29
CA LEU A 168 -18.29 28.84 -65.07
C LEU A 168 -19.07 28.12 -63.97
N GLU A 169 -20.17 27.43 -64.31
CA GLU A 169 -20.90 26.58 -63.35
C GLU A 169 -20.03 25.43 -62.86
N GLN A 170 -19.33 24.75 -63.75
CA GLN A 170 -18.43 23.65 -63.40
C GLN A 170 -17.31 24.13 -62.45
N GLN A 171 -16.76 25.32 -62.71
CA GLN A 171 -15.72 25.92 -61.88
C GLN A 171 -16.25 26.34 -60.50
N LYS A 172 -17.48 26.86 -60.42
CA LYS A 172 -18.16 27.13 -59.14
C LYS A 172 -18.40 25.86 -58.34
N GLY A 173 -18.84 24.78 -59.00
CA GLY A 173 -19.04 23.48 -58.36
C GLY A 173 -17.74 22.92 -57.77
N LEU A 174 -16.65 22.98 -58.52
CA LEU A 174 -15.32 22.57 -58.04
C LEU A 174 -14.83 23.43 -56.87
N TYR A 175 -15.07 24.75 -56.92
CA TYR A 175 -14.70 25.65 -55.83
C TYR A 175 -15.45 25.35 -54.54
N GLU A 176 -16.77 25.09 -54.60
CA GLU A 176 -17.55 24.72 -53.42
C GLU A 176 -17.10 23.37 -52.83
N ILE A 177 -16.76 22.38 -53.68
CA ILE A 177 -16.19 21.11 -53.23
C ILE A 177 -14.82 21.32 -52.57
N LEU A 178 -13.96 22.17 -53.14
CA LEU A 178 -12.64 22.45 -52.57
C LEU A 178 -12.77 23.16 -51.22
N LYS A 179 -13.68 24.14 -51.14
CA LYS A 179 -13.98 24.89 -49.92
C LYS A 179 -14.51 23.98 -48.83
N SER A 180 -15.47 23.10 -49.14
CA SER A 180 -16.03 22.15 -48.17
C SER A 180 -14.97 21.17 -47.66
N ASN A 181 -14.13 20.62 -48.56
CA ASN A 181 -13.02 19.76 -48.19
C ASN A 181 -12.02 20.46 -47.29
N PHE A 182 -11.66 21.71 -47.60
CA PHE A 182 -10.74 22.48 -46.79
C PHE A 182 -11.31 22.75 -45.40
N SER A 183 -12.57 23.19 -45.32
CA SER A 183 -13.26 23.41 -44.03
C SER A 183 -13.35 22.13 -43.20
N GLN A 184 -13.68 21.00 -43.82
CA GLN A 184 -13.74 19.71 -43.14
C GLN A 184 -12.35 19.27 -42.65
N ARG A 185 -11.30 19.46 -43.45
CA ARG A 185 -9.92 19.14 -43.08
C ARG A 185 -9.44 19.99 -41.90
N VAL A 186 -9.74 21.28 -41.90
CA VAL A 186 -9.40 22.20 -40.80
C VAL A 186 -10.12 21.80 -39.52
N GLN A 187 -11.41 21.45 -39.60
CA GLN A 187 -12.16 20.96 -38.44
C GLN A 187 -11.56 19.66 -37.88
N TYR A 188 -11.24 18.71 -38.75
CA TYR A 188 -10.60 17.46 -38.35
C TYR A 188 -9.25 17.71 -37.66
N LEU A 189 -8.39 18.53 -38.24
CA LEU A 189 -7.08 18.87 -37.67
C LEU A 189 -7.21 19.59 -36.33
N LYS A 190 -8.22 20.46 -36.19
CA LYS A 190 -8.49 21.13 -34.92
C LYS A 190 -8.91 20.13 -33.85
N MET A 191 -9.81 19.20 -34.18
CA MET A 191 -10.25 18.16 -33.25
C MET A 191 -9.09 17.22 -32.86
N ASP A 192 -8.23 16.87 -33.81
CA ASP A 192 -7.03 16.06 -33.57
C ASP A 192 -6.03 16.78 -32.65
N LEU A 193 -5.82 18.09 -32.87
CA LEU A 193 -5.00 18.92 -32.00
C LEU A 193 -5.57 18.99 -30.57
N ASP A 194 -6.88 19.23 -30.44
CA ASP A 194 -7.55 19.31 -29.15
C ASP A 194 -7.44 17.97 -28.39
N ASN A 195 -7.58 16.84 -29.08
CA ASN A 195 -7.37 15.51 -28.52
C ASN A 195 -5.91 15.30 -28.09
N ALA A 196 -4.94 15.66 -28.93
CA ALA A 196 -3.52 15.52 -28.58
C ALA A 196 -3.13 16.39 -27.37
N VAL A 197 -3.70 17.60 -27.25
CA VAL A 197 -3.51 18.46 -26.08
C VAL A 197 -4.12 17.82 -24.83
N LYS A 198 -5.32 17.25 -24.94
CA LYS A 198 -5.97 16.55 -23.84
C LYS A 198 -5.14 15.35 -23.38
N ASP A 199 -4.72 14.49 -24.29
CA ASP A 199 -3.92 13.30 -23.98
C ASP A 199 -2.59 13.68 -23.33
N LYS A 200 -1.91 14.72 -23.86
CA LYS A 200 -0.70 15.27 -23.26
C LYS A 200 -0.92 15.71 -21.82
N ASN A 201 -2.01 16.43 -21.54
CA ASN A 201 -2.33 16.89 -20.20
C ASN A 201 -2.64 15.73 -19.26
N GLU A 202 -3.34 14.71 -19.75
CA GLU A 202 -3.63 13.49 -19.00
C GLU A 202 -2.34 12.74 -18.63
N TYR A 203 -1.45 12.51 -19.60
CA TYR A 203 -0.14 11.90 -19.34
C TYR A 203 0.70 12.72 -18.37
N HIS A 204 0.70 14.04 -18.51
CA HIS A 204 1.43 14.90 -17.59
C HIS A 204 0.92 14.78 -16.15
N SER A 205 -0.40 14.74 -15.98
CA SER A 205 -1.04 14.52 -14.68
C SER A 205 -0.68 13.15 -14.09
N GLN A 206 -0.73 12.09 -14.90
CA GLN A 206 -0.36 10.74 -14.48
C GLN A 206 1.12 10.66 -14.06
N VAL A 207 2.03 11.30 -14.80
CA VAL A 207 3.46 11.34 -14.46
C VAL A 207 3.68 12.03 -13.11
N ILE A 208 3.00 13.15 -12.86
CA ILE A 208 3.07 13.84 -11.57
C ILE A 208 2.57 12.93 -10.44
N GLN A 209 1.42 12.28 -10.63
CA GLN A 209 0.85 11.37 -9.64
C GLN A 209 1.80 10.19 -9.34
N LEU A 210 2.31 9.52 -10.38
CA LEU A 210 3.23 8.40 -10.21
C LEU A 210 4.54 8.83 -9.52
N SER A 211 5.06 10.02 -9.84
CA SER A 211 6.23 10.58 -9.18
C SER A 211 5.98 10.84 -7.68
N GLN A 212 4.79 11.35 -7.33
CA GLN A 212 4.36 11.57 -5.96
C GLN A 212 4.23 10.24 -5.21
N GLU A 213 3.57 9.25 -5.81
CA GLU A 213 3.39 7.91 -5.24
C GLU A 213 4.72 7.20 -5.01
N ASN A 214 5.65 7.29 -5.97
CA ASN A 214 6.98 6.69 -5.86
C ASN A 214 7.79 7.34 -4.71
N THR A 215 7.73 8.66 -4.60
CA THR A 215 8.38 9.40 -3.50
C THR A 215 7.80 8.99 -2.14
N ASN A 216 6.48 8.85 -2.05
CA ASN A 216 5.79 8.43 -0.84
C ASN A 216 6.18 6.99 -0.44
N LEU A 217 6.16 6.06 -1.40
CA LEU A 217 6.60 4.67 -1.17
C LEU A 217 8.05 4.59 -0.69
N LYS A 218 8.95 5.38 -1.30
CA LYS A 218 10.35 5.44 -0.89
C LYS A 218 10.50 5.95 0.55
N SER A 219 9.80 7.03 0.89
CA SER A 219 9.80 7.57 2.26
C SER A 219 9.22 6.58 3.27
N GLN A 220 8.12 5.90 2.94
CA GLN A 220 7.54 4.84 3.79
C GLN A 220 8.54 3.72 4.05
N PHE A 221 9.27 3.30 3.01
CA PHE A 221 10.28 2.26 3.13
C PHE A 221 11.47 2.69 4.00
N GLU A 222 11.94 3.94 3.86
CA GLU A 222 13.01 4.50 4.69
C GLU A 222 12.60 4.56 6.17
N VAL A 223 11.41 5.11 6.48
CA VAL A 223 10.89 5.16 7.86
C VAL A 223 10.69 3.77 8.43
N TYR A 224 10.12 2.83 7.66
CA TYR A 224 9.95 1.45 8.09
C TYR A 224 11.29 0.78 8.38
N THR A 225 12.28 0.96 7.50
CA THR A 225 13.61 0.37 7.64
C THR A 225 14.27 0.88 8.92
N LYS A 226 14.24 2.18 9.17
CA LYS A 226 14.77 2.79 10.39
C LYS A 226 14.10 2.20 11.64
N LYS A 227 12.77 2.26 11.71
CA LYS A 227 12.04 1.79 12.91
C LYS A 227 12.19 0.30 13.17
N CYS A 228 12.26 -0.53 12.12
CA CYS A 228 12.24 -1.99 12.27
C CYS A 228 13.66 -2.60 12.34
N LYS A 229 14.59 -2.14 11.52
CA LYS A 229 15.96 -2.70 11.47
C LYS A 229 16.96 -2.00 12.39
N GLU A 230 16.71 -0.74 12.74
CA GLU A 230 17.60 0.02 13.62
C GLU A 230 16.98 0.06 15.02
N ASP A 231 15.91 0.85 15.21
CA ASP A 231 15.37 1.15 16.54
C ASP A 231 14.87 -0.09 17.29
N PHE A 232 14.11 -0.96 16.62
CA PHE A 232 13.59 -2.18 17.24
C PHE A 232 14.68 -3.23 17.46
N ALA A 233 15.58 -3.43 16.50
CA ALA A 233 16.68 -4.39 16.66
C ALA A 233 17.64 -3.97 17.78
N GLU A 234 17.91 -2.67 17.91
CA GLU A 234 18.71 -2.12 19.00
C GLU A 234 18.04 -2.32 20.37
N SER A 235 16.72 -2.15 20.43
CA SER A 235 15.93 -2.43 21.65
C SER A 235 16.02 -3.91 22.09
N LEU A 236 16.22 -4.83 21.15
CA LEU A 236 16.37 -6.27 21.43
C LEU A 236 17.80 -6.69 21.80
N LYS A 237 18.80 -5.83 21.61
CA LYS A 237 20.21 -6.12 21.90
C LYS A 237 20.46 -6.50 23.37
N GLY A 238 19.66 -5.95 24.28
CA GLY A 238 19.69 -6.31 25.70
C GLY A 238 19.33 -7.78 25.96
N ILE A 239 18.31 -8.31 25.26
CA ILE A 239 17.89 -9.71 25.38
C ILE A 239 18.99 -10.63 24.86
N GLN A 240 19.59 -10.31 23.72
CA GLN A 240 20.72 -11.08 23.17
C GLN A 240 21.90 -11.11 24.14
N THR A 241 22.20 -9.97 24.79
CA THR A 241 23.30 -9.85 25.76
C THR A 241 23.06 -10.74 26.98
N VAL A 242 21.85 -10.67 27.58
CA VAL A 242 21.49 -11.48 28.75
C VAL A 242 21.48 -12.98 28.40
N THR A 243 20.91 -13.34 27.25
CA THR A 243 20.85 -14.75 26.79
C THR A 243 22.25 -15.31 26.57
N SER A 244 23.13 -14.56 25.91
CA SER A 244 24.53 -14.98 25.66
C SER A 244 25.31 -15.14 26.96
N ALA A 245 25.14 -14.23 27.92
CA ALA A 245 25.78 -14.31 29.24
C ALA A 245 25.29 -15.52 30.04
N PHE A 246 24.00 -15.84 29.98
CA PHE A 246 23.41 -17.00 30.64
C PHE A 246 23.92 -18.32 30.04
N LEU A 247 23.93 -18.46 28.71
CA LEU A 247 24.46 -19.63 28.02
C LEU A 247 25.95 -19.84 28.32
N THR A 248 26.74 -18.78 28.29
CA THR A 248 28.17 -18.82 28.67
C THR A 248 28.36 -19.33 30.10
N LYS A 249 27.47 -18.94 31.03
CA LYS A 249 27.54 -19.38 32.42
C LYS A 249 27.16 -20.86 32.59
N ILE A 250 26.19 -21.35 31.80
CA ILE A 250 25.82 -22.76 31.72
C ILE A 250 26.99 -23.61 31.21
N ASP A 251 27.59 -23.24 30.08
CA ASP A 251 28.69 -23.99 29.47
C ASP A 251 29.89 -24.09 30.42
N ASN A 252 30.23 -22.99 31.10
CA ASN A 252 31.31 -22.98 32.10
C ASN A 252 31.00 -23.83 33.34
N PHE A 253 29.73 -24.02 33.71
CA PHE A 253 29.32 -24.82 34.86
C PHE A 253 29.52 -26.32 34.61
N PHE A 254 29.24 -26.77 33.38
CA PHE A 254 29.39 -28.17 32.99
C PHE A 254 30.82 -28.57 32.65
N THR A 255 31.65 -27.63 32.19
CA THR A 255 33.04 -27.93 31.80
C THR A 255 33.96 -28.22 33.01
N ASN A 256 33.67 -27.65 34.18
CA ASN A 256 34.49 -27.80 35.39
C ASN A 256 34.00 -28.87 36.38
N SER A 257 32.88 -29.55 36.10
CA SER A 257 32.26 -30.54 37.00
C SER A 257 32.42 -32.00 36.57
N VAL A 258 33.04 -32.27 35.41
CA VAL A 258 33.35 -33.65 34.93
C VAL A 258 34.58 -34.26 35.64
N THR A 259 35.22 -33.53 36.55
CA THR A 259 36.29 -34.08 37.42
C THR A 259 35.77 -34.98 38.55
N PHE A 260 34.47 -35.25 38.60
CA PHE A 260 33.96 -36.38 39.38
C PHE A 260 34.22 -37.66 38.59
N HIS A 261 35.19 -38.47 39.02
CA HIS A 261 35.38 -39.83 38.53
C HIS A 261 34.12 -40.67 38.80
N LEU A 262 33.17 -40.63 37.86
CA LEU A 262 31.97 -41.46 37.81
C LEU A 262 32.43 -42.90 37.59
N THR A 263 32.77 -43.59 38.69
CA THR A 263 33.29 -44.96 38.70
C THR A 263 32.17 -46.00 38.76
N CYS A 264 30.91 -45.58 38.86
CA CYS A 264 29.74 -46.45 38.99
C CYS A 264 28.83 -46.36 37.75
N PRO A 265 28.54 -47.47 37.05
CA PRO A 265 27.69 -47.50 35.85
C PRO A 265 26.29 -46.90 36.05
N LYS A 266 25.72 -47.07 37.25
CA LYS A 266 24.41 -46.48 37.59
C LYS A 266 24.45 -44.96 37.69
N GLN A 267 25.59 -44.37 38.08
CA GLN A 267 25.73 -42.90 38.13
C GLN A 267 25.89 -42.32 36.72
N GLU A 268 26.59 -43.02 35.82
CA GLU A 268 26.71 -42.64 34.41
C GLU A 268 25.35 -42.65 33.70
N GLU A 269 24.52 -43.68 33.94
CA GLU A 269 23.15 -43.75 33.40
C GLU A 269 22.26 -42.61 33.92
N GLN A 270 22.31 -42.32 35.22
CA GLN A 270 21.55 -41.22 35.83
C GLN A 270 22.02 -39.86 35.29
N MET A 271 23.32 -39.67 35.11
CA MET A 271 23.87 -38.45 34.52
C MET A 271 23.47 -38.32 33.04
N GLY A 272 23.44 -39.42 32.29
CA GLY A 272 22.91 -39.47 30.93
C GLY A 272 21.44 -39.07 30.85
N ARG A 273 20.60 -39.56 31.78
CA ARG A 273 19.18 -39.16 31.91
C ARG A 273 19.01 -37.68 32.28
N ILE A 274 19.77 -37.19 33.24
CA ILE A 274 19.73 -35.77 33.62
C ILE A 274 20.12 -34.91 32.42
N ARG A 275 21.19 -35.28 31.71
CA ARG A 275 21.63 -34.60 30.49
C ARG A 275 20.54 -34.64 29.41
N SER A 276 19.93 -35.79 29.12
CA SER A 276 18.88 -35.88 28.10
C SER A 276 17.64 -35.06 28.48
N ASN A 277 17.24 -35.09 29.75
CA ASN A 277 16.08 -34.34 30.25
C ASN A 277 16.35 -32.84 30.22
N CYS A 278 17.53 -32.39 30.67
CA CYS A 278 17.93 -30.99 30.60
C CYS A 278 18.05 -30.51 29.15
N SER A 279 18.61 -31.31 28.24
CA SER A 279 18.68 -30.99 26.81
C SER A 279 17.30 -30.93 26.15
N SER A 280 16.40 -31.87 26.47
CA SER A 280 15.02 -31.86 25.97
C SER A 280 14.24 -30.65 26.49
N LEU A 281 14.38 -30.32 27.79
CA LEU A 281 13.75 -29.15 28.38
C LEU A 281 14.30 -27.86 27.75
N SER A 282 15.62 -27.78 27.56
CA SER A 282 16.26 -26.64 26.89
C SER A 282 15.71 -26.44 25.48
N ARG A 283 15.58 -27.51 24.69
CA ARG A 283 14.97 -27.43 23.35
C ARG A 283 13.50 -27.02 23.38
N GLN A 284 12.70 -27.58 24.28
CA GLN A 284 11.28 -27.19 24.41
C GLN A 284 11.12 -25.72 24.81
N VAL A 285 12.00 -25.23 25.68
CA VAL A 285 12.05 -23.82 26.07
C VAL A 285 12.44 -22.96 24.87
N GLU A 286 13.50 -23.33 24.14
CA GLU A 286 13.94 -22.66 22.91
C GLU A 286 12.84 -22.60 21.86
N ASP A 287 12.17 -23.72 21.57
CA ASP A 287 11.08 -23.81 20.60
C ASP A 287 9.90 -22.89 20.98
N LYS A 288 9.52 -22.86 22.27
CA LYS A 288 8.45 -21.98 22.75
C LYS A 288 8.85 -20.50 22.71
N PHE A 289 10.09 -20.18 23.08
CA PHE A 289 10.60 -18.82 22.99
C PHE A 289 10.70 -18.36 21.54
N GLN A 290 11.18 -19.20 20.63
CA GLN A 290 11.26 -18.89 19.21
C GLN A 290 9.87 -18.64 18.63
N SER A 291 8.89 -19.50 18.92
CA SER A 291 7.50 -19.30 18.48
C SER A 291 6.90 -18.00 19.01
N TYR A 292 7.19 -17.63 20.26
CA TYR A 292 6.77 -16.36 20.82
C TYR A 292 7.44 -15.17 20.13
N LEU A 293 8.76 -15.23 19.91
CA LEU A 293 9.53 -14.20 19.22
C LEU A 293 9.08 -14.02 17.78
N ASP A 294 8.76 -15.09 17.06
CA ASP A 294 8.24 -15.03 15.69
C ASP A 294 6.89 -14.31 15.64
N ASN A 295 6.00 -14.62 16.59
CA ASN A 295 4.68 -13.97 16.68
C ASN A 295 4.80 -12.49 17.04
N VAL A 296 5.65 -12.16 18.02
CA VAL A 296 5.92 -10.77 18.40
C VAL A 296 6.58 -10.02 17.23
N GLY A 297 7.56 -10.62 16.56
CA GLY A 297 8.22 -10.06 15.38
C GLY A 297 7.25 -9.77 14.26
N ALA A 298 6.34 -10.71 13.93
CA ALA A 298 5.30 -10.51 12.93
C ALA A 298 4.35 -9.36 13.29
N LYS A 299 3.92 -9.27 14.56
CA LYS A 299 3.06 -8.18 15.04
C LYS A 299 3.76 -6.83 14.97
N VAL A 300 5.00 -6.74 15.45
CA VAL A 300 5.79 -5.50 15.42
C VAL A 300 6.04 -5.06 13.97
N ALA A 301 6.41 -5.98 13.07
CA ALA A 301 6.58 -5.67 11.66
C ALA A 301 5.30 -5.12 11.03
N SER A 302 4.13 -5.71 11.35
CA SER A 302 2.83 -5.23 10.88
C SER A 302 2.50 -3.84 11.43
N ILE A 303 2.70 -3.62 12.73
CA ILE A 303 2.45 -2.32 13.39
C ILE A 303 3.36 -1.25 12.79
N GLN A 304 4.65 -1.54 12.64
CA GLN A 304 5.61 -0.59 12.08
C GLN A 304 5.31 -0.27 10.62
N LYS A 305 4.93 -1.26 9.81
CA LYS A 305 4.50 -1.02 8.42
C LYS A 305 3.32 -0.05 8.37
N GLN A 306 2.32 -0.24 9.22
CA GLN A 306 1.15 0.64 9.28
C GLN A 306 1.52 2.02 9.83
N SER A 307 2.35 2.09 10.87
CA SER A 307 2.82 3.35 11.46
C SER A 307 3.59 4.18 10.44
N SER A 308 4.56 3.59 9.73
CA SER A 308 5.34 4.27 8.69
C SER A 308 4.45 4.78 7.56
N ARG A 309 3.46 3.99 7.11
CA ARG A 309 2.50 4.44 6.11
C ARG A 309 1.71 5.66 6.58
N LEU A 310 1.14 5.60 7.79
CA LEU A 310 0.33 6.68 8.34
C LEU A 310 1.17 7.94 8.57
N GLU A 311 2.41 7.80 9.03
CA GLU A 311 3.31 8.92 9.28
C GLU A 311 3.65 9.67 7.99
N VAL A 312 4.01 8.96 6.92
CA VAL A 312 4.33 9.60 5.63
C VAL A 312 3.07 10.19 4.99
N GLN A 313 1.93 9.51 5.07
CA GLN A 313 0.66 10.07 4.59
C GLN A 313 0.27 11.34 5.35
N ASN A 314 0.41 11.35 6.68
CA ASN A 314 0.06 12.51 7.49
C ASN A 314 1.00 13.69 7.18
N ALA A 315 2.31 13.45 7.07
CA ALA A 315 3.28 14.47 6.66
C ALA A 315 2.96 15.04 5.26
N GLY A 316 2.64 14.16 4.31
CA GLY A 316 2.23 14.57 2.95
C GLY A 316 0.96 15.42 2.94
N LEU A 317 -0.11 14.93 3.58
CA LEU A 317 -1.39 15.66 3.68
C LEU A 317 -1.23 17.00 4.41
N THR A 318 -0.40 17.06 5.44
CA THR A 318 -0.12 18.33 6.15
C THR A 318 0.58 19.33 5.23
N SER A 319 1.59 18.87 4.47
CA SER A 319 2.29 19.73 3.51
C SER A 319 1.38 20.21 2.37
N GLU A 320 0.52 19.34 1.84
CA GLU A 320 -0.48 19.70 0.82
C GLU A 320 -1.50 20.70 1.35
N LEU A 321 -1.95 20.52 2.59
CA LEU A 321 -2.87 21.45 3.26
C LEU A 321 -2.22 22.82 3.45
N ASP A 322 -0.97 22.87 3.87
CA ASP A 322 -0.24 24.14 4.07
C ASP A 322 -0.01 24.86 2.74
N LYS A 323 0.34 24.11 1.70
CA LYS A 323 0.45 24.67 0.34
C LYS A 323 -0.88 25.22 -0.16
N CYS A 324 -1.97 24.47 0.02
CA CYS A 324 -3.32 24.90 -0.36
C CYS A 324 -3.74 26.19 0.36
N LYS A 325 -3.44 26.31 1.66
CA LYS A 325 -3.67 27.54 2.42
C LYS A 325 -2.87 28.71 1.86
N ALA A 326 -1.57 28.52 1.61
CA ALA A 326 -0.71 29.57 1.07
C ALA A 326 -1.16 30.03 -0.33
N ASP A 327 -1.52 29.09 -1.21
CA ASP A 327 -2.02 29.38 -2.55
C ASP A 327 -3.34 30.15 -2.49
N ARG A 328 -4.26 29.74 -1.60
CA ARG A 328 -5.53 30.44 -1.38
C ARG A 328 -5.33 31.87 -0.86
N GLU A 329 -4.42 32.06 0.10
CA GLU A 329 -4.10 33.40 0.62
C GLU A 329 -3.52 34.29 -0.47
N LYS A 330 -2.61 33.75 -1.29
CA LYS A 330 -2.03 34.46 -2.42
C LYS A 330 -3.07 34.83 -3.47
N GLU A 331 -3.94 33.90 -3.85
CA GLU A 331 -5.00 34.14 -4.83
C GLU A 331 -6.02 35.18 -4.32
N ALA A 332 -6.37 35.12 -3.04
CA ALA A 332 -7.23 36.13 -2.41
C ALA A 332 -6.57 37.52 -2.41
N ALA A 333 -5.27 37.60 -2.11
CA ALA A 333 -4.52 38.86 -2.16
C ALA A 333 -4.43 39.42 -3.58
N GLU A 334 -4.14 38.58 -4.58
CA GLU A 334 -4.09 38.97 -5.99
C GLU A 334 -5.47 39.42 -6.50
N SER A 335 -6.55 38.72 -6.12
CA SER A 335 -7.92 39.09 -6.46
C SER A 335 -8.31 40.44 -5.86
N ASN A 336 -8.01 40.66 -4.57
CA ASN A 336 -8.27 41.93 -3.91
C ASN A 336 -7.49 43.08 -4.57
N LYS A 337 -6.23 42.85 -4.92
CA LYS A 337 -5.42 43.84 -5.64
C LYS A 337 -6.03 44.18 -7.00
N LYS A 338 -6.43 43.19 -7.80
CA LYS A 338 -7.09 43.41 -9.10
C LYS A 338 -8.38 44.20 -8.95
N LEU A 339 -9.17 43.91 -7.91
CA LEU A 339 -10.41 44.64 -7.62
C LEU A 339 -10.11 46.11 -7.29
N GLN A 340 -9.11 46.36 -6.44
CA GLN A 340 -8.69 47.69 -6.06
C GLN A 340 -8.15 48.49 -7.25
N ASP A 341 -7.30 47.86 -8.08
CA ASP A 341 -6.76 48.48 -9.30
C ASP A 341 -7.89 48.84 -10.28
N ALA A 342 -8.90 47.97 -10.43
CA ALA A 342 -10.07 48.22 -11.28
C ALA A 342 -10.94 49.37 -10.74
N GLN A 343 -11.18 49.42 -9.42
CA GLN A 343 -11.89 50.52 -8.78
C GLN A 343 -11.16 51.84 -8.96
N GLN A 344 -9.85 51.87 -8.69
CA GLN A 344 -9.05 53.09 -8.83
C GLN A 344 -9.04 53.59 -10.27
N LYS A 345 -8.96 52.67 -11.24
CA LYS A 345 -9.06 53.01 -12.67
C LYS A 345 -10.41 53.67 -12.98
N TYR A 346 -11.51 53.07 -12.52
CA TYR A 346 -12.84 53.61 -12.70
C TYR A 346 -13.01 55.00 -12.06
N ASP A 347 -12.53 55.18 -10.82
CA ASP A 347 -12.60 56.46 -10.11
C ASP A 347 -11.80 57.56 -10.83
N ASN A 348 -10.64 57.22 -11.38
CA ASN A 348 -9.82 58.14 -12.17
C ASN A 348 -10.52 58.56 -13.48
N GLU A 349 -11.10 57.61 -14.20
CA GLU A 349 -11.88 57.88 -15.43
C GLU A 349 -13.10 58.77 -15.11
N LEU A 350 -13.82 58.47 -14.01
CA LEU A 350 -14.95 59.28 -13.56
C LEU A 350 -14.52 60.71 -13.20
N LYS A 351 -13.39 60.87 -12.50
CA LYS A 351 -12.85 62.18 -12.15
C LYS A 351 -12.51 63.00 -13.40
N GLN A 352 -11.86 62.40 -14.39
CA GLN A 352 -11.56 63.06 -15.67
C GLN A 352 -12.84 63.52 -16.39
N LEU A 353 -13.86 62.67 -16.46
CA LEU A 353 -15.15 63.01 -17.06
C LEU A 353 -15.85 64.16 -16.32
N LEU A 354 -15.77 64.19 -14.98
CA LEU A 354 -16.34 65.27 -14.17
C LEU A 354 -15.60 66.60 -14.39
N GLU A 355 -14.28 66.58 -14.46
CA GLU A 355 -13.44 67.76 -14.75
C GLU A 355 -13.74 68.31 -16.16
N GLU A 356 -13.82 67.43 -17.16
CA GLU A 356 -14.16 67.79 -18.53
C GLU A 356 -15.58 68.39 -18.61
N LYS A 357 -16.56 67.77 -17.95
CA LYS A 357 -17.92 68.29 -17.88
C LYS A 357 -17.98 69.67 -17.21
N SER A 358 -17.22 69.89 -16.15
CA SER A 358 -17.15 71.19 -15.47
C SER A 358 -16.55 72.26 -16.40
N ARG A 359 -15.49 71.91 -17.14
CA ARG A 359 -14.86 72.81 -18.10
C ARG A 359 -15.81 73.17 -19.24
N LEU A 360 -16.48 72.19 -19.85
CA LEU A 360 -17.46 72.41 -20.91
C LEU A 360 -18.64 73.29 -20.43
N ARG A 361 -19.06 73.15 -19.17
CA ARG A 361 -20.12 73.99 -18.59
C ARG A 361 -19.66 75.44 -18.45
N ASN A 362 -18.44 75.66 -17.94
CA ASN A 362 -17.85 77.00 -17.84
C ASN A 362 -17.68 77.65 -19.22
N ASP A 363 -17.19 76.90 -20.21
CA ASP A 363 -17.02 77.39 -21.59
C ASP A 363 -18.38 77.79 -22.20
N LYS A 364 -19.42 76.98 -21.97
CA LYS A 364 -20.79 77.29 -22.37
C LYS A 364 -21.30 78.58 -21.71
N ASP A 365 -21.15 78.73 -20.40
CA ASP A 365 -21.61 79.91 -19.66
C ASP A 365 -20.90 81.18 -20.14
N GLN A 366 -19.60 81.10 -20.43
CA GLN A 366 -18.84 82.20 -21.04
C GLN A 366 -19.33 82.56 -22.44
N LEU A 367 -19.67 81.56 -23.26
CA LEU A 367 -20.20 81.78 -24.61
C LEU A 367 -21.58 82.46 -24.55
N GLU A 368 -22.47 81.99 -23.67
CA GLU A 368 -23.77 82.58 -23.44
C GLU A 368 -23.67 84.03 -22.93
N ALA A 369 -22.72 84.32 -22.03
CA ALA A 369 -22.46 85.68 -21.56
C ALA A 369 -21.96 86.61 -22.68
N ARG A 370 -21.11 86.11 -23.59
CA ARG A 370 -20.66 86.87 -24.77
C ARG A 370 -21.81 87.15 -25.74
N LEU A 371 -22.70 86.18 -25.94
CA LEU A 371 -23.88 86.33 -26.80
C LEU A 371 -24.98 87.24 -26.22
N ARG A 372 -24.98 87.48 -24.90
CA ARG A 372 -25.91 88.43 -24.27
C ARG A 372 -25.40 89.87 -24.24
N ASN A 373 -24.10 90.08 -24.38
CA ASN A 373 -23.44 91.39 -24.26
C ASN A 373 -22.92 91.94 -25.60
N GLY A 374 -23.12 91.24 -26.71
CA GLY A 374 -22.96 91.73 -28.07
C GLY A 374 -24.31 91.74 -28.77
#